data_AF-A0A7S1C0I1-F1
#
_entry.id   AF-A0A7S1C0I1-F1
#
_cell.length_a   1.000
_cell.length_b   1.000
_cell.length_c   1.000
_cell.angle_alpha   90.00
_cell.angle_beta   90.00
_cell.angle_gamma   90.00
#
_symmetry.space_group_name_H-M   'P 1'
#
loop_
_entity.id
_entity.type
_entity.pdbx_description
1 polymer ?
#
loop_
_entity_poly.entity_id
_entity_poly.type
_entity_poly.pdbx_seq_one_letter_code
_entity_poly.pdbx_strand_id
1 'polypeptide(L)'
;TMSKGTMRKMAALALASAATTPFPSTDAFVPPPSYLSHPSPNRLSLFEDDDISDFNALCQFGPAPFVVRLTDREKFWRSVDDFQAKEGCSRVVAVRNMDAFFSDPNGWVLARDRAEKYGEVKDYTKKSGVQKRPVFSFFWTCLVVWFFFSFLPTRIGELGVHPSAFQGGFCPPDVRIIDENGRESFECKKIRSEQSFPFNAMVKPGDF
;
A
#
# COMPACT_ATOMS: atom_id res chain seq x y z
N THR A 1 -24.42 41.41 25.57
CA THR A 1 -25.17 41.09 26.80
C THR A 1 -25.89 39.77 26.58
N MET A 2 -25.54 38.75 27.39
CA MET A 2 -26.06 37.39 27.32
C MET A 2 -27.53 37.32 27.77
N SER A 3 -28.35 36.48 27.14
CA SER A 3 -29.57 35.95 27.76
C SER A 3 -29.46 34.44 27.85
N LYS A 4 -29.39 33.96 29.10
CA LYS A 4 -29.41 32.57 29.55
C LYS A 4 -30.85 32.19 29.88
N GLY A 5 -31.21 30.94 29.64
CA GLY A 5 -32.47 30.33 30.08
C GLY A 5 -33.36 30.01 28.89
N THR A 6 -33.74 28.76 28.62
CA THR A 6 -34.46 27.92 29.57
C THR A 6 -34.22 26.46 29.23
N MET A 7 -33.62 25.75 30.18
CA MET A 7 -33.51 24.30 30.19
C MET A 7 -34.66 23.75 31.05
N ARG A 8 -35.19 22.58 30.64
CA ARG A 8 -35.86 21.52 31.44
C ARG A 8 -37.38 21.39 31.35
N LYS A 9 -37.78 20.10 31.39
CA LYS A 9 -39.11 19.46 31.46
C LYS A 9 -39.65 19.17 30.06
N MET A 10 -39.70 17.93 29.60
CA MET A 10 -40.52 16.85 30.16
C MET A 10 -39.83 15.48 30.05
N ALA A 11 -39.79 14.76 31.16
CA ALA A 11 -39.70 13.30 31.20
C ALA A 11 -41.09 12.76 31.50
N ALA A 12 -41.61 11.82 30.70
CA ALA A 12 -42.63 10.83 31.05
C ALA A 12 -42.94 9.99 29.80
N LEU A 13 -42.52 8.72 29.83
CA LEU A 13 -43.41 7.55 29.88
C LEU A 13 -44.19 7.26 28.58
N ALA A 14 -43.73 6.26 27.85
CA ALA A 14 -44.62 5.30 27.21
C ALA A 14 -43.92 3.94 27.13
N LEU A 15 -44.34 3.05 28.04
CA LEU A 15 -44.19 1.60 27.90
C LEU A 15 -44.87 1.16 26.60
N ALA A 16 -44.13 0.49 25.71
CA ALA A 16 -44.72 -0.36 24.68
C ALA A 16 -44.07 -1.74 24.77
N SER A 17 -44.85 -2.64 25.33
CA SER A 17 -44.63 -4.08 25.42
C SER A 17 -44.73 -4.74 24.04
N ALA A 18 -43.87 -5.73 23.83
CA ALA A 18 -44.05 -6.93 23.01
C ALA A 18 -44.57 -6.80 21.56
N ALA A 19 -43.68 -7.08 20.60
CA ALA A 19 -44.02 -7.88 19.42
C ALA A 19 -42.74 -8.54 18.87
N THR A 20 -42.44 -9.75 19.35
CA THR A 20 -41.53 -10.67 18.69
C THR A 20 -42.22 -11.15 17.42
N THR A 21 -41.86 -10.58 16.27
CA THR A 21 -42.21 -11.16 14.97
C THR A 21 -41.14 -12.19 14.59
N PRO A 22 -41.51 -13.46 14.33
CA PRO A 22 -40.62 -14.39 13.68
C PRO A 22 -40.48 -13.96 12.22
N PHE A 23 -39.30 -13.49 11.83
CA PHE A 23 -38.99 -13.25 10.43
C PHE A 23 -39.08 -14.58 9.68
N PRO A 24 -39.88 -14.67 8.61
CA PRO A 24 -39.84 -15.83 7.74
C PRO A 24 -38.45 -15.89 7.09
N SER A 25 -37.79 -17.02 7.25
CA SER A 25 -36.65 -17.44 6.44
C SER A 25 -37.11 -17.65 5.01
N THR A 26 -37.41 -16.56 4.30
CA THR A 26 -37.27 -16.54 2.85
C THR A 26 -35.77 -16.65 2.60
N ASP A 27 -35.36 -17.78 2.04
CA ASP A 27 -34.13 -17.93 1.28
C ASP A 27 -34.09 -16.80 0.25
N ALA A 28 -33.59 -15.64 0.68
CA ALA A 28 -33.33 -14.53 -0.19
C ALA A 28 -32.26 -15.03 -1.14
N PHE A 29 -32.68 -15.32 -2.36
CA PHE A 29 -31.80 -15.38 -3.51
C PHE A 29 -31.06 -14.03 -3.53
N VAL A 30 -29.92 -13.96 -2.83
CA VAL A 30 -28.99 -12.85 -2.93
C VAL A 30 -28.54 -12.94 -4.38
N PRO A 31 -28.93 -11.99 -5.25
CA PRO A 31 -28.46 -12.03 -6.63
C PRO A 31 -26.93 -12.09 -6.57
N PRO A 32 -26.30 -12.96 -7.37
CA PRO A 32 -24.85 -13.04 -7.39
C PRO A 32 -24.32 -11.63 -7.59
N PRO A 33 -23.30 -11.22 -6.81
CA PRO A 33 -22.80 -9.87 -6.89
C PRO A 33 -22.47 -9.52 -8.34
N SER A 34 -23.00 -8.39 -8.81
CA SER A 34 -22.86 -7.90 -10.20
C SER A 34 -21.40 -7.77 -10.65
N TYR A 35 -20.45 -7.76 -9.71
CA TYR A 35 -19.01 -7.73 -9.98
C TYR A 35 -18.43 -9.06 -10.49
N LEU A 36 -19.13 -10.19 -10.35
CA LEU A 36 -18.67 -11.49 -10.89
C LEU A 36 -19.05 -11.68 -12.37
N SER A 37 -20.06 -10.96 -12.86
CA SER A 37 -20.48 -10.98 -14.26
C SER A 37 -19.87 -9.81 -15.02
N HIS A 38 -18.54 -9.74 -15.11
CA HIS A 38 -17.92 -8.86 -16.08
C HIS A 38 -17.60 -9.63 -17.36
N PRO A 39 -18.26 -9.30 -18.49
CA PRO A 39 -17.80 -9.78 -19.77
C PRO A 39 -16.38 -9.26 -19.93
N SER A 40 -15.41 -10.14 -20.12
CA SER A 40 -14.07 -9.80 -20.59
C SER A 40 -14.22 -9.30 -22.03
N PRO A 41 -14.13 -7.99 -22.35
CA PRO A 41 -14.26 -7.53 -23.72
C PRO A 41 -12.90 -7.01 -24.15
N ASN A 42 -12.16 -7.88 -24.82
CA ASN A 42 -10.82 -7.61 -25.36
C ASN A 42 -9.73 -7.41 -24.30
N ARG A 43 -8.52 -7.87 -24.63
CA ARG A 43 -7.33 -7.68 -23.82
C ARG A 43 -6.99 -6.18 -23.79
N LEU A 44 -7.67 -5.42 -22.94
CA LEU A 44 -7.31 -4.04 -22.65
C LEU A 44 -5.83 -4.02 -22.25
N SER A 45 -5.04 -3.23 -22.95
CA SER A 45 -3.61 -3.16 -22.65
C SER A 45 -3.43 -2.52 -21.28
N LEU A 46 -2.48 -3.07 -20.51
CA LEU A 46 -2.09 -2.53 -19.22
C LEU A 46 -1.72 -1.05 -19.48
N PHE A 47 -2.37 -0.11 -18.78
CA PHE A 47 -2.25 1.35 -18.99
C PHE A 47 -3.14 2.02 -20.05
N GLU A 48 -4.18 1.38 -20.57
CA GLU A 48 -5.21 2.08 -21.37
C GLU A 48 -6.09 3.03 -20.54
N ASP A 49 -6.75 3.98 -21.20
CA ASP A 49 -7.59 4.98 -20.53
C ASP A 49 -8.86 4.38 -19.93
N ASP A 50 -9.25 3.16 -20.32
CA ASP A 50 -10.36 2.41 -19.73
C ASP A 50 -9.88 1.26 -18.82
N ASP A 51 -8.57 1.19 -18.54
CA ASP A 51 -8.02 0.15 -17.67
C ASP A 51 -8.48 0.38 -16.22
N ILE A 52 -9.12 -0.66 -15.66
CA ILE A 52 -9.67 -0.72 -14.31
C ILE A 52 -8.78 -1.61 -13.39
N SER A 53 -7.67 -2.13 -13.92
CA SER A 53 -6.75 -3.00 -13.20
C SER A 53 -6.24 -2.38 -11.89
N ASP A 54 -5.94 -3.25 -10.92
CA ASP A 54 -5.43 -2.81 -9.62
C ASP A 54 -4.07 -2.11 -9.76
N PHE A 55 -3.25 -2.54 -10.73
CA PHE A 55 -1.98 -1.87 -11.05
C PHE A 55 -2.18 -0.45 -11.58
N ASN A 56 -3.23 -0.20 -12.37
CA ASN A 56 -3.53 1.16 -12.81
C ASN A 56 -3.90 2.07 -11.63
N ALA A 57 -4.65 1.54 -10.65
CA ALA A 57 -4.95 2.27 -9.42
C ALA A 57 -3.69 2.61 -8.62
N LEU A 58 -2.74 1.66 -8.52
CA LEU A 58 -1.45 1.88 -7.88
C LEU A 58 -0.65 3.00 -8.56
N CYS A 59 -0.62 3.02 -9.89
CA CYS A 59 0.13 4.03 -10.65
C CYS A 59 -0.50 5.42 -10.63
N GLN A 60 -1.83 5.53 -10.57
CA GLN A 60 -2.53 6.83 -10.66
C GLN A 60 -2.83 7.44 -9.30
N PHE A 61 -3.31 6.64 -8.34
CA PHE A 61 -3.83 7.11 -7.06
C PHE A 61 -2.96 6.68 -5.88
N GLY A 62 -1.97 5.81 -6.12
CA GLY A 62 -0.98 5.38 -5.13
C GLY A 62 -1.34 4.08 -4.41
N PRO A 63 -0.59 3.72 -3.36
CA PRO A 63 -0.69 2.40 -2.74
C PRO A 63 -1.95 2.18 -1.90
N ALA A 64 -2.57 3.24 -1.37
CA ALA A 64 -3.75 3.12 -0.52
C ALA A 64 -4.94 2.43 -1.23
N PRO A 65 -5.44 2.91 -2.39
CA PRO A 65 -6.54 2.25 -3.09
C PRO A 65 -6.16 0.85 -3.59
N PHE A 66 -4.89 0.62 -3.93
CA PHE A 66 -4.40 -0.72 -4.31
C PHE A 66 -4.53 -1.73 -3.16
N VAL A 67 -4.12 -1.36 -1.95
CA VAL A 67 -4.24 -2.23 -0.78
C VAL A 67 -5.72 -2.49 -0.44
N VAL A 68 -6.59 -1.49 -0.55
CA VAL A 68 -8.03 -1.66 -0.31
C VAL A 68 -8.65 -2.64 -1.31
N ARG A 69 -8.26 -2.59 -2.59
CA ARG A 69 -8.73 -3.53 -3.62
C ARG A 69 -8.29 -4.96 -3.36
N LEU A 70 -7.11 -5.16 -2.77
CA LEU A 70 -6.58 -6.48 -2.42
C LEU A 70 -7.18 -7.05 -1.12
N THR A 71 -7.37 -6.20 -0.11
CA THR A 71 -7.82 -6.62 1.23
C THR A 71 -9.34 -6.68 1.34
N ASP A 72 -10.04 -5.67 0.84
CA ASP A 72 -11.48 -5.47 1.00
C ASP A 72 -12.20 -5.37 -0.37
N ARG A 73 -11.90 -6.32 -1.26
CA ARG A 73 -12.35 -6.28 -2.67
C ARG A 73 -13.87 -6.10 -2.80
N GLU A 74 -14.67 -6.86 -2.06
CA GLU A 74 -16.13 -6.83 -2.17
C GLU A 74 -16.72 -5.48 -1.75
N LYS A 75 -16.17 -4.90 -0.68
CA LYS A 75 -16.59 -3.60 -0.17
C LYS A 75 -16.25 -2.48 -1.15
N PHE A 76 -15.08 -2.56 -1.78
CA PHE A 76 -14.68 -1.63 -2.84
C PHE A 76 -15.67 -1.68 -4.02
N TRP A 77 -15.92 -2.86 -4.59
CA TRP A 77 -16.83 -2.97 -5.75
C TRP A 77 -18.26 -2.58 -5.43
N ARG A 78 -18.74 -2.89 -4.22
CA ARG A 78 -20.05 -2.42 -3.76
C ARG A 78 -20.13 -0.90 -3.72
N SER A 79 -19.09 -0.23 -3.21
CA SER A 79 -19.05 1.24 -3.19
C SER A 79 -19.02 1.84 -4.60
N VAL A 80 -18.35 1.17 -5.55
CA VAL A 80 -18.34 1.56 -6.96
C VAL A 80 -19.72 1.44 -7.58
N ASP A 81 -20.41 0.31 -7.38
CA ASP A 81 -21.74 0.09 -7.93
C ASP A 81 -22.76 1.07 -7.30
N ASP A 82 -22.67 1.32 -5.99
CA ASP A 82 -23.49 2.32 -5.30
C ASP A 82 -23.25 3.74 -5.84
N PHE A 83 -22.00 4.09 -6.11
CA PHE A 83 -21.65 5.39 -6.69
C PHE A 83 -22.12 5.52 -8.14
N GLN A 84 -21.97 4.45 -8.93
CA GLN A 84 -22.43 4.38 -10.30
C GLN A 84 -23.95 4.57 -10.38
N ALA A 85 -24.69 3.93 -9.46
CA ALA A 85 -26.15 4.06 -9.39
C ALA A 85 -26.60 5.47 -8.97
N LYS A 86 -25.86 6.13 -8.07
CA LYS A 86 -26.19 7.49 -7.59
C LYS A 86 -25.93 8.58 -8.62
N GLU A 87 -24.80 8.51 -9.31
CA GLU A 87 -24.35 9.57 -10.24
C GLU A 87 -24.71 9.28 -11.70
N GLY A 88 -25.14 8.04 -12.02
CA GLY A 88 -25.44 7.63 -13.40
C GLY A 88 -24.22 7.68 -14.33
N CYS A 89 -23.01 7.56 -13.79
CA CYS A 89 -21.76 7.68 -14.55
C CYS A 89 -21.29 6.33 -15.15
N SER A 90 -20.29 6.39 -16.02
CA SER A 90 -19.67 5.18 -16.54
C SER A 90 -18.91 4.44 -15.44
N ARG A 91 -18.78 3.12 -15.57
CA ARG A 91 -18.08 2.29 -14.57
C ARG A 91 -16.64 2.73 -14.35
N VAL A 92 -15.91 3.09 -15.42
CA VAL A 92 -14.53 3.59 -15.32
C VAL A 92 -14.47 4.85 -14.46
N VAL A 93 -15.40 5.78 -14.67
CA VAL A 93 -15.50 7.02 -13.88
C VAL A 93 -15.85 6.73 -12.43
N ALA A 94 -16.76 5.79 -12.19
CA ALA A 94 -17.15 5.39 -10.84
C ALA A 94 -15.98 4.76 -10.08
N VAL A 95 -15.25 3.84 -10.71
CA VAL A 95 -14.05 3.22 -10.15
C VAL A 95 -13.02 4.26 -9.77
N ARG A 96 -12.69 5.17 -10.70
CA ARG A 96 -11.66 6.21 -10.47
C ARG A 96 -12.07 7.21 -9.40
N ASN A 97 -13.35 7.50 -9.28
CA ASN A 97 -13.86 8.33 -8.18
C ASN A 97 -13.70 7.65 -6.82
N MET A 98 -13.98 6.34 -6.74
CA MET A 98 -13.76 5.59 -5.51
C MET A 98 -12.26 5.46 -5.19
N ASP A 99 -11.40 5.21 -6.18
CA ASP A 99 -9.95 5.21 -5.96
C ASP A 99 -9.44 6.57 -5.44
N ALA A 100 -9.96 7.67 -5.98
CA ALA A 100 -9.65 9.02 -5.50
C ALA A 100 -10.12 9.22 -4.04
N PHE A 101 -11.33 8.78 -3.70
CA PHE A 101 -11.86 8.82 -2.34
C PHE A 101 -11.00 8.04 -1.34
N PHE A 102 -10.53 6.85 -1.71
CA PHE A 102 -9.65 6.05 -0.83
C PHE A 102 -8.24 6.61 -0.73
N SER A 103 -7.76 7.36 -1.74
CA SER A 103 -6.45 8.01 -1.70
C SER A 103 -6.42 9.23 -0.77
N ASP A 104 -7.46 10.07 -0.82
CA ASP A 104 -7.59 11.28 -0.01
C ASP A 104 -9.07 11.60 0.21
N PRO A 105 -9.69 11.06 1.28
CA PRO A 105 -11.12 11.24 1.52
C PRO A 105 -11.47 12.70 1.81
N ASN A 106 -10.58 13.45 2.48
CA ASN A 106 -10.83 14.84 2.82
C ASN A 106 -10.76 15.74 1.58
N GLY A 107 -9.74 15.53 0.73
CA GLY A 107 -9.62 16.22 -0.55
C GLY A 107 -10.76 15.89 -1.51
N TRP A 108 -11.26 14.65 -1.48
CA TRP A 108 -12.41 14.23 -2.29
C TRP A 108 -13.71 14.95 -1.88
N VAL A 109 -14.02 15.02 -0.59
CA VAL A 109 -15.21 15.74 -0.09
C VAL A 109 -15.12 17.22 -0.45
N LEU A 110 -13.96 17.85 -0.24
CA LEU A 110 -13.73 19.24 -0.63
C LEU A 110 -13.88 19.47 -2.14
N ALA A 111 -13.45 18.53 -2.97
CA ALA A 111 -13.62 18.62 -4.42
C ALA A 111 -15.10 18.54 -4.83
N ARG A 112 -15.90 17.70 -4.17
CA ARG A 112 -17.35 17.62 -4.39
C ARG A 112 -18.06 18.89 -3.96
N ASP A 113 -17.73 19.42 -2.78
CA ASP A 113 -18.25 20.70 -2.30
C ASP A 113 -17.95 21.84 -3.28
N ARG A 114 -16.77 21.83 -3.92
CA ARG A 114 -16.41 22.81 -4.95
C ARG A 114 -17.14 22.57 -6.26
N ALA A 115 -17.34 21.32 -6.67
CA ALA A 115 -18.12 21.01 -7.85
C ALA A 115 -19.58 21.50 -7.70
N GLU A 116 -20.17 21.37 -6.51
CA GLU A 116 -21.51 21.87 -6.23
C GLU A 116 -21.57 23.40 -6.17
N LYS A 117 -20.60 24.05 -5.51
CA LYS A 117 -20.61 25.53 -5.32
C LYS A 117 -20.14 26.31 -6.54
N TYR A 118 -19.17 25.80 -7.28
CA TYR A 118 -18.46 26.52 -8.35
C TYR A 118 -18.58 25.85 -9.71
N GLY A 119 -19.13 24.63 -9.80
CA GLY A 119 -19.21 23.88 -11.07
C GLY A 119 -17.87 23.30 -11.52
N GLU A 120 -16.84 23.33 -10.68
CA GLU A 120 -15.51 22.77 -10.97
C GLU A 120 -15.53 21.24 -10.88
N VAL A 121 -15.96 20.57 -11.94
CA VAL A 121 -15.95 19.10 -12.01
C VAL A 121 -14.53 18.62 -12.32
N LYS A 122 -13.94 17.89 -11.38
CA LYS A 122 -12.61 17.29 -11.56
C LYS A 122 -12.71 15.97 -12.33
N ASP A 123 -12.18 15.94 -13.54
CA ASP A 123 -12.05 14.70 -14.33
C ASP A 123 -10.95 13.81 -13.77
N TYR A 124 -11.32 12.77 -13.02
CA TYR A 124 -10.38 11.75 -12.52
C TYR A 124 -9.94 10.75 -13.59
N THR A 125 -10.55 10.77 -14.78
CA THR A 125 -10.20 9.88 -15.90
C THR A 125 -8.98 10.33 -16.67
N LYS A 126 -8.65 11.62 -16.64
CA LYS A 126 -7.47 12.15 -17.32
C LYS A 126 -6.23 11.75 -16.54
N LYS A 127 -5.32 11.03 -17.20
CA LYS A 127 -4.00 10.72 -16.65
C LYS A 127 -3.30 12.01 -16.25
N SER A 128 -3.09 12.18 -14.95
CA SER A 128 -2.22 13.26 -14.49
C SER A 128 -0.80 12.95 -14.97
N GLY A 129 -0.06 13.95 -15.45
CA GLY A 129 1.34 13.80 -15.90
C GLY A 129 2.32 13.28 -14.83
N VAL A 130 1.80 12.97 -13.64
CA VAL A 130 2.46 12.43 -12.45
C VAL A 130 2.89 10.96 -12.66
N GLN A 131 2.36 10.26 -13.66
CA GLN A 131 2.69 8.85 -13.93
C GLN A 131 4.19 8.61 -14.25
N LYS A 132 4.95 9.64 -14.63
CA LYS A 132 6.41 9.56 -14.85
C LYS A 132 7.26 9.66 -13.57
N ARG A 133 6.68 10.05 -12.43
CA ARG A 133 7.42 10.26 -11.17
C ARG A 133 8.03 8.99 -10.55
N PRO A 134 7.32 7.85 -10.46
CA PRO A 134 7.90 6.66 -9.83
C PRO A 134 9.07 6.09 -10.64
N VAL A 135 9.03 6.16 -11.97
CA VAL A 135 10.12 5.68 -12.84
C VAL A 135 11.42 6.45 -12.56
N PHE A 136 11.34 7.77 -12.44
CA PHE A 136 12.50 8.60 -12.15
C PHE A 136 13.06 8.34 -10.74
N SER A 137 12.18 8.16 -9.74
CA SER A 137 12.60 7.84 -8.36
C SER A 137 13.27 6.47 -8.26
N PHE A 138 12.73 5.46 -8.95
CA PHE A 138 13.32 4.12 -9.00
C PHE A 138 14.69 4.15 -9.69
N PHE A 139 14.80 4.84 -10.83
CA PHE A 139 16.07 5.02 -11.53
C PHE A 139 17.14 5.65 -10.63
N TRP A 140 16.82 6.73 -9.91
CA TRP A 140 17.74 7.35 -8.96
C TRP A 140 18.09 6.44 -7.79
N THR A 141 17.13 5.70 -7.26
CA THR A 141 17.37 4.76 -6.16
C THR A 141 18.35 3.67 -6.58
N CYS A 142 18.14 3.07 -7.75
CA CYS A 142 19.06 2.09 -8.33
C CYS A 142 20.46 2.68 -8.56
N LEU A 143 20.54 3.92 -9.06
CA LEU A 143 21.82 4.61 -9.27
C LEU A 143 22.55 4.85 -7.95
N VAL A 144 21.85 5.31 -6.90
CA VAL A 144 22.41 5.53 -5.56
C VAL A 144 22.87 4.20 -4.95
N VAL A 145 22.05 3.16 -5.00
CA VAL A 145 22.41 1.83 -4.49
C VAL A 145 23.63 1.28 -5.24
N TRP A 146 23.66 1.34 -6.58
CA TRP A 146 24.82 0.92 -7.36
C TRP A 146 26.07 1.74 -7.02
N PHE A 147 25.93 3.06 -6.85
CA PHE A 147 27.05 3.93 -6.50
C PHE A 147 27.64 3.58 -5.13
N PHE A 148 26.81 3.43 -4.10
CA PHE A 148 27.30 3.17 -2.74
C PHE A 148 27.75 1.74 -2.51
N PHE A 149 27.11 0.74 -3.14
CA PHE A 149 27.40 -0.67 -2.88
C PHE A 149 28.33 -1.32 -3.90
N SER A 150 28.37 -0.83 -5.15
CA SER A 150 29.26 -1.38 -6.18
C SER A 150 30.42 -0.44 -6.48
N PHE A 151 30.16 0.85 -6.73
CA PHE A 151 31.20 1.77 -7.17
C PHE A 151 32.18 2.15 -6.04
N LEU A 152 31.69 2.57 -4.87
CA LEU A 152 32.56 2.98 -3.76
C LEU A 152 33.48 1.86 -3.25
N PRO A 153 33.00 0.63 -2.97
CA PRO A 153 33.89 -0.44 -2.47
C PRO A 153 34.95 -0.85 -3.48
N THR A 154 34.60 -0.88 -4.77
CA THR A 154 35.56 -1.21 -5.85
C THR A 154 36.69 -0.19 -5.90
N ARG A 155 36.38 1.11 -5.80
CA ARG A 155 37.39 2.18 -5.81
C ARG A 155 38.25 2.23 -4.55
N ILE A 156 37.66 1.97 -3.39
CA ILE A 156 38.40 1.92 -2.12
C ILE A 156 39.37 0.72 -2.11
N GLY A 157 38.99 -0.39 -2.73
CA GLY A 157 39.86 -1.56 -2.92
C GLY A 157 41.11 -1.27 -3.75
N GLU A 158 41.02 -0.43 -4.78
CA GLU A 158 42.17 -0.03 -5.61
C GLU A 158 43.19 0.84 -4.85
N LEU A 159 42.75 1.56 -3.81
CA LEU A 159 43.59 2.42 -2.97
C LEU A 159 44.31 1.64 -1.85
N GLY A 160 44.11 0.32 -1.76
CA GLY A 160 44.77 -0.55 -0.77
C GLY A 160 44.32 -0.34 0.68
N VAL A 161 43.30 0.49 0.91
CA VAL A 161 42.72 0.70 2.24
C VAL A 161 41.56 -0.26 2.39
N HIS A 162 41.75 -1.36 3.10
CA HIS A 162 40.67 -2.26 3.47
C HIS A 162 39.96 -1.71 4.72
N PRO A 163 38.73 -1.17 4.62
CA PRO A 163 38.01 -0.71 5.80
C PRO A 163 37.72 -1.90 6.71
N SER A 164 38.32 -1.89 7.90
CA SER A 164 38.18 -2.93 8.93
C SER A 164 36.74 -3.12 9.42
N ALA A 165 35.83 -2.19 9.11
CA ALA A 165 34.41 -2.26 9.44
C ALA A 165 33.68 -3.46 8.81
N PHE A 166 34.17 -4.01 7.69
CA PHE A 166 33.59 -5.23 7.06
C PHE A 166 34.39 -6.50 7.34
N GLN A 167 35.61 -6.39 7.88
CA GLN A 167 36.46 -7.53 8.25
C GLN A 167 36.35 -7.90 9.72
N GLY A 168 35.98 -6.94 10.58
CA GLY A 168 35.41 -7.23 11.88
C GLY A 168 33.97 -7.67 11.68
N GLY A 169 33.76 -8.95 11.34
CA GLY A 169 32.43 -9.54 11.39
C GLY A 169 31.74 -9.15 12.70
N PHE A 170 30.44 -8.89 12.64
CA PHE A 170 29.62 -8.65 13.83
C PHE A 170 29.87 -9.83 14.77
N CYS A 171 30.69 -9.61 15.79
CA CYS A 171 31.14 -10.65 16.68
C CYS A 171 30.20 -10.57 17.88
N PRO A 172 29.10 -11.35 17.90
CA PRO A 172 28.23 -11.37 19.06
C PRO A 172 29.09 -11.78 20.26
N PRO A 173 29.06 -11.04 21.38
CA PRO A 173 29.86 -11.39 22.55
C PRO A 173 29.36 -12.74 23.08
N ASP A 174 30.15 -13.80 22.88
CA ASP A 174 29.75 -15.18 23.17
C ASP A 174 29.89 -15.51 24.67
N VAL A 175 30.80 -14.85 25.40
CA VAL A 175 30.99 -15.06 26.86
C VAL A 175 31.45 -13.77 27.55
N ARG A 176 30.82 -13.40 28.68
CA ARG A 176 31.33 -12.38 29.60
C ARG A 176 32.31 -13.02 30.58
N ILE A 177 33.55 -12.57 30.61
CA ILE A 177 34.53 -13.02 31.61
C ILE A 177 34.62 -11.93 32.67
N ILE A 178 34.35 -12.30 33.93
CA ILE A 178 34.49 -11.43 35.09
C ILE A 178 35.80 -11.82 35.76
N ASP A 179 36.80 -10.93 35.74
CA ASP A 179 38.04 -11.14 36.47
C ASP A 179 37.80 -11.12 37.98
N GLU A 180 38.71 -11.73 38.76
CA GLU A 180 38.68 -11.71 40.23
C GLU A 180 38.66 -10.28 40.82
N ASN A 181 39.07 -9.28 40.03
CA ASN A 181 39.04 -7.86 40.36
C ASN A 181 37.71 -7.17 40.00
N GLY A 182 36.70 -7.91 39.53
CA GLY A 182 35.39 -7.40 39.14
C GLY A 182 35.36 -6.59 37.83
N ARG A 183 36.39 -6.73 36.98
CA ARG A 183 36.41 -6.08 35.66
C ARG A 183 35.80 -6.99 34.62
N GLU A 184 34.82 -6.47 33.87
CA GLU A 184 34.23 -7.17 32.74
C GLU A 184 35.12 -6.98 31.52
N SER A 185 35.58 -8.07 30.91
CA SER A 185 36.25 -8.04 29.61
C SER A 185 35.47 -8.87 28.59
N PHE A 186 35.43 -8.37 27.35
CA PHE A 186 34.81 -9.06 26.22
C PHE A 186 35.91 -9.56 25.30
N GLU A 187 36.20 -10.85 25.33
CA GLU A 187 37.07 -11.47 24.34
C GLU A 187 36.26 -11.99 23.16
N CYS A 188 36.46 -11.37 21.99
CA CYS A 188 35.99 -11.95 20.74
C CYS A 188 36.92 -13.10 20.33
N LYS A 189 36.51 -14.33 20.64
CA LYS A 189 37.18 -15.51 20.11
C LYS A 189 37.01 -15.51 18.59
N LYS A 190 38.08 -15.19 17.86
CA LYS A 190 38.10 -15.23 16.40
C LYS A 190 37.87 -16.68 15.97
N ILE A 191 36.62 -17.03 15.66
CA ILE A 191 36.32 -18.33 15.04
C ILE A 191 37.09 -18.32 13.74
N ARG A 192 38.12 -19.17 13.65
CA ARG A 192 38.90 -19.38 12.44
C ARG A 192 37.94 -19.99 11.43
N SER A 193 37.27 -19.18 10.63
CA SER A 193 36.44 -19.61 9.51
C SER A 193 37.39 -20.05 8.38
N GLU A 194 38.12 -21.13 8.64
CA GLU A 194 38.87 -21.92 7.68
C GLU A 194 37.92 -23.00 7.15
N GLN A 195 36.76 -22.56 6.64
CA GLN A 195 35.95 -23.33 5.72
C GLN A 195 35.63 -22.39 4.57
N SER A 196 36.59 -22.33 3.65
CA SER A 196 36.33 -22.02 2.27
C SER A 196 35.17 -22.88 1.79
N PHE A 197 33.98 -22.31 1.66
CA PHE A 197 32.97 -22.90 0.78
C PHE A 197 33.54 -22.80 -0.63
N PRO A 198 33.84 -23.91 -1.32
CA PRO A 198 34.30 -23.84 -2.70
C PRO A 198 33.12 -23.39 -3.55
N PHE A 199 33.01 -22.08 -3.81
CA PHE A 199 32.11 -21.50 -4.81
C PHE A 199 32.67 -21.70 -6.24
N ASN A 200 33.29 -22.85 -6.50
CA ASN A 200 33.80 -23.25 -7.81
C ASN A 200 33.11 -24.54 -8.24
N ALA A 201 31.83 -24.41 -8.59
CA ALA A 201 31.18 -25.30 -9.54
C ALA A 201 30.68 -24.43 -10.71
N MET A 202 31.63 -23.75 -11.37
CA MET A 202 31.40 -23.14 -12.67
C MET A 202 31.35 -24.29 -13.69
N VAL A 203 30.13 -24.64 -14.09
CA VAL A 203 29.82 -25.57 -15.17
C VAL A 203 30.61 -25.14 -16.42
N LYS A 204 31.53 -26.00 -16.87
CA LYS A 204 32.16 -25.84 -18.19
C LYS A 204 31.10 -26.14 -19.25
N PRO A 205 30.85 -25.23 -20.21
CA PRO A 205 30.03 -25.54 -21.37
C PRO A 205 30.91 -26.34 -22.34
N GLY A 206 30.56 -27.59 -22.62
CA GLY A 206 31.37 -28.39 -23.54
C GLY A 206 30.96 -29.84 -23.83
N ASP A 207 29.88 -30.36 -23.24
CA ASP A 207 29.38 -31.69 -23.59
C ASP A 207 27.94 -31.59 -24.13
N PHE A 208 27.83 -31.33 -25.44
CA PHE A 208 26.76 -31.76 -26.33
C PHE A 208 27.33 -31.94 -27.74
#